data_AF-A0A2I1HUR9-F1
#
_entry.id   AF-A0A2I1HUR9-F1
#
_cell.length_a   1.000
_cell.length_b   1.000
_cell.length_c   1.000
_cell.angle_alpha   90.00
_cell.angle_beta   90.00
_cell.angle_gamma   90.00
#
_symmetry.space_group_name_H-M   'P 1'
#
loop_
_entity.id
_entity.type
_entity.pdbx_description
1 polymer ?
#
loop_
_entity_poly.entity_id
_entity_poly.type
_entity_poly.pdbx_seq_one_letter_code
_entity_poly.pdbx_strand_id
1 'polypeptide(L)'
;MHRTSFKYFKQSHQAGEELRSKVLNEIVGGGLKSYVVTRWTTVWDCTNSILRLEQILKNILDESPEKLSADISELIQSRSFFTNVEAVNTLLGTVKSVVKSLEFKTTTFADCFVELIKLSQKIKSLPPVSDYDFKYQCVERFNKRWKEFDIQLYLLAYIFHPHYRGKGLRLTVLRNVYILAMKIWINMGGGELSSADLISQIQSFYLRKEEYNIPFSTNKGDVLTWWLLCNPVRSEENHIQKLALKILAITPHNAGCERVFSVLGWFANQRRTK
;
A
#
# COMPACT_ATOMS: atom_id res chain seq x y z
N MET A 1 -24.93 -4.55 -8.11
CA MET A 1 -24.56 -5.94 -8.44
C MET A 1 -24.02 -6.75 -7.24
N HIS A 2 -23.01 -6.32 -6.48
CA HIS A 2 -22.45 -7.10 -5.35
C HIS A 2 -23.36 -7.32 -4.13
N ARG A 3 -24.44 -6.53 -3.99
CA ARG A 3 -25.46 -6.74 -2.95
C ARG A 3 -26.30 -7.99 -3.18
N THR A 4 -26.33 -8.53 -4.39
CA THR A 4 -27.33 -9.52 -4.81
C THR A 4 -26.97 -10.92 -4.33
N SER A 5 -25.73 -11.39 -4.52
CA SER A 5 -25.32 -12.76 -4.17
C SER A 5 -25.31 -13.04 -2.67
N PHE A 6 -24.62 -12.22 -1.86
CA PHE A 6 -24.64 -12.41 -0.39
C PHE A 6 -26.04 -12.28 0.20
N LYS A 7 -26.83 -11.28 -0.24
CA LYS A 7 -28.20 -11.13 0.27
C LYS A 7 -29.04 -12.34 -0.10
N TYR A 8 -28.89 -12.88 -1.30
CA TYR A 8 -29.60 -14.07 -1.76
C TYR A 8 -29.34 -15.26 -0.85
N PHE A 9 -28.07 -15.65 -0.64
CA PHE A 9 -27.73 -16.78 0.24
C PHE A 9 -28.08 -16.56 1.72
N LYS A 10 -28.24 -15.30 2.15
CA LYS A 10 -28.71 -14.98 3.51
C LYS A 10 -30.25 -15.05 3.63
N GLN A 11 -30.98 -14.73 2.56
CA GLN A 11 -32.44 -14.63 2.55
C GLN A 11 -33.12 -15.92 2.09
N SER A 12 -32.50 -16.67 1.17
CA SER A 12 -32.97 -17.97 0.72
C SER A 12 -32.57 -19.04 1.73
N HIS A 13 -33.56 -19.63 2.41
CA HIS A 13 -33.31 -20.63 3.44
C HIS A 13 -32.63 -21.87 2.85
N GLN A 14 -33.14 -22.36 1.71
CA GLN A 14 -32.61 -23.54 1.00
C GLN A 14 -31.20 -23.30 0.45
N ALA A 15 -30.97 -22.22 -0.30
CA ALA A 15 -29.65 -21.93 -0.87
C ALA A 15 -28.61 -21.64 0.23
N GLY A 16 -29.03 -20.96 1.30
CA GLY A 16 -28.17 -20.66 2.44
C GLY A 16 -27.81 -21.89 3.28
N GLU A 17 -28.69 -22.88 3.38
CA GLU A 17 -28.42 -24.16 4.04
C GLU A 17 -27.47 -25.03 3.22
N GLU A 18 -27.70 -25.13 1.90
CA GLU A 18 -26.83 -25.84 0.95
C GLU A 18 -25.38 -25.30 0.98
N LEU A 19 -25.24 -23.97 1.00
CA LEU A 19 -23.92 -23.36 1.11
C LEU A 19 -23.26 -23.68 2.46
N ARG A 20 -24.02 -23.69 3.56
CA ARG A 20 -23.49 -23.97 4.90
C ARG A 20 -23.04 -25.42 5.04
N SER A 21 -23.80 -26.38 4.50
CA SER A 21 -23.45 -27.80 4.55
C SER A 21 -22.16 -28.08 3.80
N LYS A 22 -21.96 -27.50 2.60
CA LYS A 22 -20.73 -27.66 1.82
C LYS A 22 -19.51 -26.94 2.43
N VAL A 23 -19.70 -25.76 3.03
CA VAL A 23 -18.61 -25.00 3.68
C VAL A 23 -18.04 -25.70 4.91
N LEU A 24 -18.91 -26.32 5.73
CA LEU A 24 -18.50 -27.04 6.95
C LEU A 24 -17.58 -28.23 6.66
N ASN A 25 -17.68 -28.80 5.46
CA ASN A 25 -16.96 -30.02 5.07
C ASN A 25 -15.61 -29.73 4.38
N GLU A 26 -15.40 -28.54 3.80
CA GLU A 26 -14.31 -28.35 2.81
C GLU A 26 -13.38 -27.15 3.04
N ILE A 27 -13.72 -26.13 3.86
CA ILE A 27 -12.93 -24.87 3.87
C ILE A 27 -12.77 -24.19 5.25
N VAL A 28 -11.51 -23.89 5.61
CA VAL A 28 -11.15 -23.03 6.76
C VAL A 28 -11.50 -21.55 6.48
N GLY A 29 -12.29 -20.92 7.38
CA GLY A 29 -12.60 -19.48 7.34
C GLY A 29 -14.08 -19.07 7.19
N GLY A 30 -15.02 -20.04 7.25
CA GLY A 30 -16.48 -19.80 7.30
C GLY A 30 -17.15 -19.56 5.94
N GLY A 31 -18.39 -19.08 5.92
CA GLY A 31 -19.19 -18.87 4.70
C GLY A 31 -18.98 -17.51 4.00
N LEU A 32 -19.93 -17.13 3.13
CA LEU A 32 -19.96 -15.81 2.48
C LEU A 32 -20.03 -14.70 3.54
N LYS A 33 -19.37 -13.57 3.27
CA LYS A 33 -19.33 -12.41 4.16
C LYS A 33 -19.99 -11.19 3.53
N SER A 34 -20.69 -10.39 4.34
CA SER A 34 -21.20 -9.08 3.93
C SER A 34 -20.15 -8.00 4.08
N TYR A 35 -20.25 -6.94 3.28
CA TYR A 35 -19.51 -5.70 3.52
C TYR A 35 -20.37 -4.60 4.15
N VAL A 36 -19.72 -3.71 4.88
CA VAL A 36 -20.27 -2.49 5.47
C VAL A 36 -19.65 -1.29 4.77
N VAL A 37 -20.50 -0.41 4.22
CA VAL A 37 -20.15 0.78 3.43
C VAL A 37 -19.16 1.71 4.16
N THR A 38 -19.25 1.83 5.49
CA THR A 38 -18.37 2.69 6.29
C THR A 38 -17.03 2.04 6.64
N ARG A 39 -16.82 0.75 6.33
CA ARG A 39 -15.62 -0.01 6.69
C ARG A 39 -15.08 -0.77 5.48
N TRP A 40 -14.24 -0.12 4.70
CA TRP A 40 -13.68 -0.68 3.45
C TRP A 40 -12.98 -2.03 3.63
N THR A 41 -12.41 -2.34 4.81
CA THR A 41 -11.80 -3.64 5.11
C THR A 41 -12.78 -4.81 4.98
N THR A 42 -14.06 -4.57 5.23
CA THR A 42 -15.13 -5.57 5.07
C THR A 42 -15.46 -5.85 3.60
N VAL A 43 -15.13 -4.92 2.68
CA VAL A 43 -15.23 -5.16 1.23
C VAL A 43 -14.21 -6.21 0.82
N TRP A 44 -12.98 -6.12 1.34
CA TRP A 44 -11.97 -7.16 1.14
C TRP A 44 -12.43 -8.51 1.68
N ASP A 45 -12.94 -8.55 2.92
CA ASP A 45 -13.43 -9.81 3.51
C ASP A 45 -14.57 -10.44 2.69
N CYS A 46 -15.46 -9.60 2.13
CA CYS A 46 -16.54 -10.00 1.24
C CYS A 46 -16.01 -10.59 -0.07
N THR A 47 -15.17 -9.85 -0.81
CA THR A 47 -14.59 -10.32 -2.08
C THR A 47 -13.75 -11.57 -1.89
N ASN A 48 -12.98 -11.64 -0.81
CA ASN A 48 -12.19 -12.81 -0.47
C ASN A 48 -13.08 -14.03 -0.17
N SER A 49 -14.23 -13.83 0.46
CA SER A 49 -15.18 -14.93 0.71
C SER A 49 -15.79 -15.47 -0.58
N ILE A 50 -16.06 -14.61 -1.58
CA ILE A 50 -16.60 -15.03 -2.88
C ILE A 50 -15.58 -15.88 -3.64
N LEU A 51 -14.32 -15.41 -3.72
CA LEU A 51 -13.25 -16.14 -4.43
C LEU A 51 -12.96 -17.49 -3.77
N ARG A 52 -12.88 -17.53 -2.44
CA ARG A 52 -12.64 -18.78 -1.71
C ARG A 52 -13.77 -19.79 -1.91
N LEU A 53 -14.99 -19.32 -2.11
CA LEU A 53 -16.17 -20.15 -2.33
C LEU A 53 -16.50 -20.37 -3.79
N GLU A 54 -15.66 -19.93 -4.74
CA GLU A 54 -15.94 -20.04 -6.17
C GLU A 54 -16.27 -21.47 -6.60
N GLN A 55 -15.44 -22.44 -6.20
CA GLN A 55 -15.66 -23.83 -6.57
C GLN A 55 -16.94 -24.39 -5.93
N ILE A 56 -17.23 -24.06 -4.68
CA ILE A 56 -18.48 -24.49 -4.01
C ILE A 56 -19.69 -23.89 -4.70
N LEU A 57 -19.63 -22.61 -5.07
CA LEU A 57 -20.71 -21.94 -5.80
C LEU A 57 -20.96 -22.60 -7.16
N LYS A 58 -19.90 -22.99 -7.88
CA LYS A 58 -19.99 -23.75 -9.13
C LYS A 58 -20.58 -25.14 -8.90
N ASN A 59 -20.17 -25.86 -7.87
CA ASN A 59 -20.73 -27.17 -7.53
C ASN A 59 -22.22 -27.08 -7.17
N ILE A 60 -22.67 -26.03 -6.47
CA ILE A 60 -24.10 -25.81 -6.18
C ILE A 60 -24.87 -25.55 -7.48
N LEU A 61 -24.30 -24.78 -8.41
CA LEU A 61 -24.90 -24.54 -9.71
C LEU A 61 -25.04 -25.83 -10.53
N ASP A 62 -24.06 -26.73 -10.46
CA ASP A 62 -24.08 -27.99 -11.22
C ASP A 62 -25.01 -29.05 -10.58
N GLU A 63 -25.01 -29.16 -9.25
CA GLU A 63 -25.74 -30.21 -8.53
C GLU A 63 -27.16 -29.84 -8.11
N SER A 64 -27.45 -28.55 -7.90
CA SER A 64 -28.76 -28.07 -7.44
C SER A 64 -29.10 -26.69 -8.04
N PRO A 65 -29.14 -26.55 -9.38
CA PRO A 65 -29.40 -25.28 -10.05
C PRO A 65 -30.76 -24.67 -9.68
N GLU A 66 -31.76 -25.48 -9.34
CA GLU A 66 -33.10 -25.06 -8.93
C GLU A 66 -33.11 -24.27 -7.62
N LYS A 67 -32.06 -24.40 -6.79
CA LYS A 67 -31.88 -23.62 -5.55
C LYS A 67 -31.32 -22.23 -5.81
N LEU A 68 -30.95 -21.89 -7.04
CA LEU A 68 -30.39 -20.60 -7.44
C LEU A 68 -31.36 -19.82 -8.33
N SER A 69 -31.42 -18.50 -8.16
CA SER A 69 -32.14 -17.65 -9.11
C SER A 69 -31.31 -17.46 -10.39
N ALA A 70 -31.98 -17.19 -11.51
CA ALA A 70 -31.35 -16.97 -12.82
C ALA A 70 -30.16 -15.99 -12.76
N ASP A 71 -30.35 -14.83 -12.10
CA ASP A 71 -29.30 -13.81 -11.92
C ASP A 71 -28.05 -14.34 -11.19
N ILE A 72 -28.23 -15.23 -10.20
CA ILE A 72 -27.11 -15.79 -9.43
C ILE A 72 -26.39 -16.85 -10.23
N SER A 73 -27.15 -17.67 -10.97
CA SER A 73 -26.58 -18.66 -11.88
C SER A 73 -25.75 -17.98 -12.97
N GLU A 74 -26.25 -16.90 -13.58
CA GLU A 74 -25.50 -16.10 -14.57
C GLU A 74 -24.21 -15.53 -13.97
N LEU A 75 -24.26 -15.01 -12.74
CA LEU A 75 -23.08 -14.49 -12.05
C LEU A 75 -22.02 -15.57 -11.78
N ILE A 76 -22.44 -16.78 -11.35
CA ILE A 76 -21.52 -17.89 -11.05
C ILE A 76 -20.90 -18.46 -12.34
N GLN A 77 -21.63 -18.44 -13.46
CA GLN A 77 -21.10 -18.86 -14.76
C GLN A 77 -20.12 -17.83 -15.35
N SER A 78 -20.27 -16.56 -14.97
CA SER A 78 -19.49 -15.47 -15.51
C SER A 78 -18.03 -15.51 -15.04
N ARG A 79 -17.13 -15.91 -15.95
CA ARG A 79 -15.68 -15.79 -15.72
C ARG A 79 -15.25 -14.34 -15.47
N SER A 80 -15.84 -13.38 -16.17
CA SER A 80 -15.51 -11.96 -16.01
C SER A 80 -15.91 -11.44 -14.63
N PHE A 81 -16.99 -11.94 -14.03
CA PHE A 81 -17.36 -11.62 -12.65
C PHE A 81 -16.23 -12.00 -11.68
N PHE A 82 -15.74 -13.23 -11.72
CA PHE A 82 -14.66 -13.67 -10.83
C PHE A 82 -13.34 -12.92 -11.08
N THR A 83 -12.97 -12.68 -12.33
CA THR A 83 -11.79 -11.85 -12.68
C THR A 83 -11.91 -10.45 -12.08
N ASN A 84 -13.10 -9.83 -12.12
CA ASN A 84 -13.34 -8.51 -11.54
C ASN A 84 -13.26 -8.55 -10.00
N VAL A 85 -13.84 -9.57 -9.37
CA VAL A 85 -13.76 -9.76 -7.91
C VAL A 85 -12.30 -9.97 -7.47
N GLU A 86 -11.51 -10.73 -8.23
CA GLU A 86 -10.09 -10.97 -7.97
C GLU A 86 -9.27 -9.68 -8.07
N ALA A 87 -9.51 -8.86 -9.09
CA ALA A 87 -8.84 -7.57 -9.25
C ALA A 87 -9.10 -6.63 -8.06
N VAL A 88 -10.36 -6.52 -7.62
CA VAL A 88 -10.74 -5.73 -6.45
C VAL A 88 -10.12 -6.30 -5.18
N ASN A 89 -10.21 -7.61 -4.96
CA ASN A 89 -9.68 -8.27 -3.78
C ASN A 89 -8.16 -8.10 -3.66
N THR A 90 -7.44 -8.21 -4.77
CA THR A 90 -5.98 -8.05 -4.85
C THR A 90 -5.56 -6.63 -4.47
N LEU A 91 -6.25 -5.62 -5.00
CA LEU A 91 -5.98 -4.22 -4.68
C LEU A 91 -6.28 -3.91 -3.21
N LEU A 92 -7.46 -4.30 -2.73
CA LEU A 92 -7.87 -4.06 -1.35
C LEU A 92 -6.99 -4.80 -0.34
N GLY A 93 -6.53 -6.01 -0.67
CA GLY A 93 -5.62 -6.78 0.17
C GLY A 93 -4.25 -6.12 0.29
N THR A 94 -3.75 -5.57 -0.82
CA THR A 94 -2.51 -4.80 -0.83
C THR A 94 -2.63 -3.58 0.08
N VAL A 95 -3.70 -2.80 -0.05
CA VAL A 95 -3.86 -1.63 0.83
C VAL A 95 -4.12 -2.01 2.27
N LYS A 96 -4.82 -3.11 2.57
CA LYS A 96 -4.93 -3.65 3.93
C LYS A 96 -3.57 -3.95 4.54
N SER A 97 -2.66 -4.54 3.76
CA SER A 97 -1.28 -4.77 4.19
C SER A 97 -0.54 -3.45 4.42
N VAL A 98 -0.64 -2.49 3.49
CA VAL A 98 0.03 -1.18 3.61
C VAL A 98 -0.45 -0.45 4.87
N VAL A 99 -1.77 -0.37 5.09
CA VAL A 99 -2.36 0.27 6.28
C VAL A 99 -1.79 -0.31 7.55
N LYS A 100 -1.82 -1.64 7.67
CA LYS A 100 -1.27 -2.34 8.82
C LYS A 100 0.21 -2.04 9.03
N SER A 101 1.00 -1.94 7.95
CA SER A 101 2.43 -1.61 8.02
C SER A 101 2.72 -0.15 8.37
N LEU A 102 1.80 0.78 8.10
CA LEU A 102 1.98 2.21 8.41
C LEU A 102 1.32 2.64 9.73
N GLU A 103 0.56 1.75 10.39
CA GLU A 103 -0.01 1.97 11.73
C GLU A 103 1.02 1.80 12.86
N PHE A 104 2.23 1.31 12.55
CA PHE A 104 3.29 1.16 13.54
C PHE A 104 3.84 2.54 13.95
N LYS A 105 4.09 2.72 15.26
CA LYS A 105 4.71 3.96 15.79
C LYS A 105 6.12 4.21 15.23
N THR A 106 6.76 3.18 14.69
CA THR A 106 8.11 3.21 14.12
C THR A 106 8.13 3.49 12.63
N THR A 107 6.98 3.68 11.99
CA THR A 107 6.88 3.94 10.55
C THR A 107 7.56 5.27 10.19
N THR A 108 8.46 5.22 9.20
CA THR A 108 9.16 6.38 8.66
C THR A 108 8.57 6.83 7.32
N PHE A 109 8.91 8.03 6.85
CA PHE A 109 8.56 8.45 5.49
C PHE A 109 9.12 7.53 4.39
N ALA A 110 10.26 6.88 4.63
CA ALA A 110 10.84 5.94 3.69
C ALA A 110 9.94 4.70 3.53
N ASP A 111 9.39 4.19 4.64
CA ASP A 111 8.47 3.06 4.64
C ASP A 111 7.18 3.41 3.88
N CYS A 112 6.62 4.60 4.14
CA CYS A 112 5.46 5.10 3.41
C CYS A 112 5.72 5.14 1.89
N PHE A 113 6.88 5.64 1.47
CA PHE A 113 7.25 5.71 0.05
C PHE A 113 7.36 4.33 -0.60
N VAL A 114 7.98 3.37 0.10
CA VAL A 114 8.12 1.98 -0.38
C VAL A 114 6.76 1.32 -0.54
N GLU A 115 5.85 1.51 0.42
CA GLU A 115 4.51 0.98 0.34
C GLU A 115 3.69 1.62 -0.80
N LEU A 116 3.86 2.92 -1.07
CA LEU A 116 3.29 3.58 -2.24
C LEU A 116 3.80 2.98 -3.56
N ILE A 117 5.10 2.66 -3.64
CA ILE A 117 5.67 1.96 -4.80
C ILE A 117 5.02 0.59 -4.96
N LYS A 118 4.93 -0.21 -3.88
CA LYS A 118 4.29 -1.53 -3.92
C LYS A 118 2.84 -1.45 -4.40
N LEU A 119 2.08 -0.47 -3.91
CA LEU A 119 0.72 -0.20 -4.36
C LEU A 119 0.67 0.12 -5.86
N SER A 120 1.57 1.00 -6.34
CA SER A 120 1.64 1.36 -7.76
C SER A 120 1.94 0.15 -8.66
N GLN A 121 2.86 -0.72 -8.23
CA GLN A 121 3.20 -1.96 -8.94
C GLN A 121 2.01 -2.89 -8.99
N LYS A 122 1.23 -2.99 -7.90
CA LYS A 122 0.05 -3.85 -7.87
C LYS A 122 -1.08 -3.34 -8.74
N ILE A 123 -1.31 -2.03 -8.77
CA ILE A 123 -2.26 -1.40 -9.72
C ILE A 123 -1.83 -1.71 -11.16
N LYS A 124 -0.53 -1.59 -11.47
CA LYS A 124 0.01 -1.90 -12.80
C LYS A 124 -0.17 -3.38 -13.16
N SER A 125 -0.06 -4.30 -12.19
CA SER A 125 -0.21 -5.74 -12.39
C SER A 125 -1.66 -6.24 -12.32
N LEU A 126 -2.66 -5.36 -12.14
CA LEU A 126 -4.06 -5.79 -12.15
C LEU A 126 -4.39 -6.50 -13.47
N PRO A 127 -5.13 -7.62 -13.40
CA PRO A 127 -5.50 -8.38 -14.59
C PRO A 127 -6.34 -7.50 -15.54
N PRO A 128 -6.34 -7.81 -16.85
CA PRO A 128 -7.30 -7.20 -17.76
C PRO A 128 -8.71 -7.60 -17.31
N VAL A 129 -9.38 -6.65 -16.66
CA VAL A 129 -10.77 -6.77 -16.24
C VAL A 129 -11.68 -6.38 -17.41
N SER A 130 -12.91 -6.91 -17.42
CA SER A 130 -13.86 -6.63 -18.51
C SER A 130 -14.21 -5.15 -18.62
N ASP A 131 -14.09 -4.42 -17.51
CA ASP A 131 -14.20 -2.98 -17.46
C ASP A 131 -12.83 -2.33 -17.65
N TYR A 132 -12.52 -1.92 -18.89
CA TYR A 132 -11.27 -1.20 -19.22
C TYR A 132 -11.09 0.06 -18.35
N ASP A 133 -12.18 0.58 -17.78
CA ASP A 133 -12.19 1.78 -16.94
C ASP A 133 -11.64 1.50 -15.53
N PHE A 134 -11.79 0.30 -14.96
CA PHE A 134 -11.43 0.07 -13.55
C PHE A 134 -9.94 0.30 -13.25
N LYS A 135 -9.05 -0.27 -14.08
CA LYS A 135 -7.60 -0.08 -13.92
C LYS A 135 -7.22 1.38 -14.17
N TYR A 136 -7.83 2.02 -15.17
CA TYR A 136 -7.62 3.42 -15.48
C TYR A 136 -8.04 4.32 -14.31
N GLN A 137 -9.23 4.12 -13.75
CA GLN A 137 -9.71 4.81 -12.54
C GLN A 137 -8.75 4.62 -11.36
N CYS A 138 -8.24 3.40 -11.13
CA CYS A 138 -7.25 3.15 -10.08
C CYS A 138 -5.98 3.99 -10.28
N VAL A 139 -5.47 4.06 -11.51
CA VAL A 139 -4.28 4.85 -11.87
C VAL A 139 -4.56 6.35 -11.71
N GLU A 140 -5.67 6.85 -12.24
CA GLU A 140 -6.05 8.26 -12.17
C GLU A 140 -6.14 8.73 -10.70
N ARG A 141 -6.78 7.91 -9.85
CA ARG A 141 -6.95 8.22 -8.43
C ARG A 141 -5.64 8.14 -7.66
N PHE A 142 -4.82 7.13 -7.93
CA PHE A 142 -3.48 7.05 -7.37
C PHE A 142 -2.67 8.29 -7.74
N ASN A 143 -2.65 8.69 -9.01
CA ASN A 143 -1.93 9.87 -9.49
C ASN A 143 -2.46 11.18 -8.90
N LYS A 144 -3.78 11.31 -8.72
CA LYS A 144 -4.37 12.47 -8.06
C LYS A 144 -3.82 12.63 -6.65
N ARG A 145 -3.80 11.54 -5.88
CA ARG A 145 -3.33 11.55 -4.49
C ARG A 145 -1.83 11.66 -4.38
N TRP A 146 -1.09 11.05 -5.30
CA TRP A 146 0.35 11.23 -5.45
C TRP A 146 0.75 12.72 -5.47
N LYS A 147 -0.03 13.57 -6.17
CA LYS A 147 0.20 15.02 -6.25
C LYS A 147 -0.06 15.77 -4.93
N GLU A 148 -0.82 15.20 -4.01
CA GLU A 148 -1.12 15.80 -2.70
C GLU A 148 0.01 15.58 -1.68
N PHE A 149 0.97 14.70 -1.97
CA PHE A 149 2.14 14.45 -1.11
C PHE A 149 3.25 15.45 -1.38
N ASP A 150 3.90 15.91 -0.30
CA ASP A 150 5.24 16.47 -0.41
C ASP A 150 6.24 15.34 -0.71
N ILE A 151 6.23 14.89 -1.96
CA ILE A 151 7.01 13.74 -2.40
C ILE A 151 8.51 13.94 -2.19
N GLN A 152 9.00 15.18 -2.13
CA GLN A 152 10.42 15.46 -1.98
C GLN A 152 10.94 15.03 -0.61
N LEU A 153 10.15 15.22 0.46
CA LEU A 153 10.54 14.78 1.80
C LEU A 153 10.56 13.25 1.91
N TYR A 154 9.60 12.57 1.27
CA TYR A 154 9.55 11.11 1.20
C TYR A 154 10.74 10.54 0.42
N LEU A 155 11.09 11.17 -0.69
CA LEU A 155 12.27 10.82 -1.48
C LEU A 155 13.57 11.05 -0.68
N LEU A 156 13.66 12.13 0.09
CA LEU A 156 14.81 12.39 0.95
C LEU A 156 14.95 11.32 2.04
N ALA A 157 13.86 10.94 2.71
CA ALA A 157 13.87 9.83 3.66
C ALA A 157 14.24 8.49 2.99
N TYR A 158 13.72 8.23 1.79
CA TYR A 158 14.06 7.03 1.01
C TYR A 158 15.53 7.00 0.58
N ILE A 159 16.15 8.15 0.29
CA ILE A 159 17.60 8.25 0.12
C ILE A 159 18.28 7.88 1.44
N PHE A 160 17.93 8.50 2.57
CA PHE A 160 18.60 8.23 3.84
C PHE A 160 18.39 6.83 4.42
N HIS A 161 17.49 6.01 3.86
CA HIS A 161 17.32 4.65 4.32
C HIS A 161 18.53 3.76 3.93
N PRO A 162 19.26 3.13 4.86
CA PRO A 162 20.52 2.41 4.59
C PRO A 162 20.39 1.23 3.63
N HIS A 163 19.24 0.54 3.64
CA HIS A 163 18.94 -0.51 2.67
C HIS A 163 18.64 0.04 1.26
N TYR A 164 17.74 1.02 1.14
CA TYR A 164 17.22 1.49 -0.14
C TYR A 164 18.16 2.47 -0.84
N ARG A 165 18.73 3.46 -0.13
CA ARG A 165 19.68 4.45 -0.65
C ARG A 165 19.26 5.10 -1.97
N GLY A 166 17.98 5.41 -2.15
CA GLY A 166 17.51 5.99 -3.41
C GLY A 166 17.58 5.05 -4.62
N LYS A 167 17.74 3.73 -4.43
CA LYS A 167 17.79 2.75 -5.52
C LYS A 167 16.59 2.91 -6.45
N GLY A 168 16.86 3.02 -7.75
CA GLY A 168 15.85 3.17 -8.80
C GLY A 168 15.42 4.61 -9.09
N LEU A 169 15.92 5.61 -8.34
CA LEU A 169 15.66 7.01 -8.66
C LEU A 169 16.45 7.47 -9.89
N ARG A 170 15.83 8.34 -10.70
CA ARG A 170 16.51 9.00 -11.82
C ARG A 170 17.46 10.08 -11.29
N LEU A 171 18.58 10.31 -11.99
CA LEU A 171 19.55 11.36 -11.62
C LEU A 171 18.92 12.75 -11.50
N THR A 172 17.93 13.07 -12.35
CA THR A 172 17.18 14.33 -12.28
C THR A 172 16.39 14.48 -10.99
N VAL A 173 15.87 13.37 -10.44
CA VAL A 173 15.17 13.36 -9.14
C VAL A 173 16.18 13.52 -8.00
N LEU A 174 17.32 12.83 -8.05
CA LEU A 174 18.38 12.96 -7.04
C LEU A 174 18.86 14.41 -6.90
N ARG A 175 19.05 15.12 -8.02
CA ARG A 175 19.40 16.55 -8.02
C ARG A 175 18.40 17.38 -7.21
N ASN A 176 17.10 17.19 -7.42
CA ASN A 176 16.06 17.94 -6.70
C ASN A 176 16.08 17.62 -5.20
N VAL A 177 16.32 16.36 -4.84
CA VAL A 177 16.41 15.94 -3.44
C VAL A 177 17.66 16.51 -2.76
N TYR A 178 18.79 16.64 -3.46
CA TYR A 178 19.99 17.32 -2.94
C TYR A 178 19.74 18.80 -2.70
N ILE A 179 19.04 19.47 -3.60
CA ILE A 179 18.61 20.87 -3.40
C ILE A 179 17.71 20.99 -2.16
N LEU A 180 16.78 20.06 -1.96
CA LEU A 180 15.96 20.02 -0.75
C LEU A 180 16.80 19.81 0.51
N ALA A 181 17.74 18.86 0.49
CA ALA A 181 18.61 18.57 1.63
C ALA A 181 19.40 19.81 2.06
N MET A 182 19.99 20.56 1.12
CA MET A 182 20.68 21.82 1.41
C MET A 182 19.74 22.87 2.01
N LYS A 183 18.54 23.05 1.43
CA LYS A 183 17.55 24.01 1.96
C LYS A 183 17.17 23.70 3.40
N ILE A 184 16.90 22.43 3.71
CA ILE A 184 16.58 22.00 5.07
C ILE A 184 17.77 22.22 6.00
N TRP A 185 18.98 21.90 5.55
CA TRP A 185 20.20 22.10 6.33
C TRP A 185 20.45 23.57 6.66
N ILE A 186 20.30 24.48 5.69
CA ILE A 186 20.41 25.92 5.91
C ILE A 186 19.36 26.40 6.91
N ASN A 187 18.12 25.91 6.79
CA ASN A 187 17.05 26.23 7.76
C ASN A 187 17.33 25.67 9.18
N MET A 188 18.20 24.66 9.31
CA MET A 188 18.69 24.16 10.60
C MET A 188 19.84 24.98 11.18
N GLY A 189 20.23 26.09 10.53
CA GLY A 189 21.36 26.95 10.92
C GLY A 189 22.67 26.59 10.23
N GLY A 190 22.65 25.72 9.21
CA GLY A 190 23.81 25.38 8.41
C GLY A 190 24.29 26.54 7.52
N GLY A 191 25.60 26.65 7.34
CA GLY A 191 26.23 27.60 6.42
C GLY A 191 26.54 27.00 5.05
N GLU A 192 27.00 27.84 4.12
CA GLU A 192 27.34 27.43 2.75
C GLU A 192 28.40 26.31 2.69
N LEU A 193 29.50 26.46 3.45
CA LEU A 193 30.56 25.44 3.53
C LEU A 193 30.02 24.09 4.03
N SER A 194 29.30 24.09 5.15
CA SER A 194 28.68 22.87 5.69
C SER A 194 27.63 22.25 4.76
N SER A 195 27.03 23.05 3.87
CA SER A 195 26.09 22.55 2.85
C SER A 195 26.83 21.79 1.75
N ALA A 196 28.01 22.27 1.33
CA ALA A 196 28.86 21.57 0.37
C ALA A 196 29.37 20.24 0.96
N ASP A 197 29.79 20.24 2.21
CA ASP A 197 30.22 19.04 2.94
C ASP A 197 29.07 18.03 3.06
N LEU A 198 27.87 18.49 3.41
CA LEU A 198 26.66 17.66 3.44
C LEU A 198 26.41 16.99 2.09
N ILE A 199 26.49 17.72 0.97
CA ILE A 199 26.29 17.13 -0.36
C ILE A 199 27.34 16.07 -0.67
N SER A 200 28.61 16.32 -0.36
CA SER A 200 29.71 15.35 -0.55
C SER A 200 29.46 14.07 0.27
N GLN A 201 28.97 14.21 1.49
CA GLN A 201 28.60 13.09 2.36
C GLN A 201 27.42 12.31 1.79
N ILE A 202 26.36 12.99 1.32
CA ILE A 202 25.20 12.33 0.69
C ILE A 202 25.63 11.54 -0.55
N GLN A 203 26.49 12.10 -1.39
CA GLN A 203 27.02 11.41 -2.57
C GLN A 203 27.83 10.17 -2.19
N SER A 204 28.69 10.28 -1.18
CA SER A 204 29.51 9.17 -0.69
C SER A 204 28.65 8.05 -0.11
N PHE A 205 27.60 8.40 0.64
CA PHE A 205 26.62 7.46 1.16
C PHE A 205 25.82 6.77 0.05
N TYR A 206 25.34 7.53 -0.94
CA TYR A 206 24.63 7.02 -2.11
C TYR A 206 25.49 6.04 -2.92
N LEU A 207 26.77 6.37 -3.12
CA LEU A 207 27.75 5.54 -3.83
C LEU A 207 28.30 4.36 -3.02
N ARG A 208 27.86 4.20 -1.77
CA ARG A 208 28.34 3.14 -0.86
C ARG A 208 29.86 3.14 -0.71
N LYS A 209 30.47 4.33 -0.60
CA LYS A 209 31.89 4.40 -0.23
C LYS A 209 32.13 3.71 1.11
N GLU A 210 33.36 3.30 1.34
CA GLU A 210 33.78 2.44 2.45
C GLU A 210 33.23 2.91 3.80
N GLU A 211 33.32 4.21 4.06
CA GLU A 211 32.89 4.86 5.29
C GLU A 211 31.36 4.81 5.53
N TYR A 212 30.59 4.52 4.49
CA TYR A 212 29.14 4.32 4.54
C TYR A 212 28.71 2.88 4.22
N ASN A 213 29.63 1.93 4.02
CA ASN A 213 29.30 0.57 3.58
C ASN A 213 29.04 -0.39 4.76
N ILE A 214 28.34 0.08 5.78
CA ILE A 214 27.95 -0.71 6.95
C ILE A 214 26.71 -1.56 6.58
N PRO A 215 26.73 -2.89 6.79
CA PRO A 215 25.58 -3.75 6.55
C PRO A 215 24.31 -3.31 7.29
N PHE A 216 23.15 -3.48 6.67
CA PHE A 216 21.84 -3.21 7.27
C PHE A 216 20.88 -4.38 7.01
N SER A 217 20.22 -4.87 8.06
CA SER A 217 19.21 -5.93 7.97
C SER A 217 17.81 -5.33 7.93
N THR A 218 17.03 -5.60 6.88
CA THR A 218 15.64 -5.10 6.79
C THR A 218 14.69 -5.72 7.79
N ASN A 219 15.01 -6.89 8.35
CA ASN A 219 14.12 -7.64 9.24
C ASN A 219 14.37 -7.34 10.72
N LYS A 220 15.56 -6.81 11.05
CA LYS A 220 16.02 -6.59 12.43
C LYS A 220 16.64 -5.22 12.67
N GLY A 221 17.01 -4.50 11.59
CA GLY A 221 17.74 -3.25 11.67
C GLY A 221 16.82 -2.08 11.93
N ASP A 222 17.22 -1.24 12.88
CA ASP A 222 16.61 0.06 13.11
C ASP A 222 17.40 1.14 12.36
N VAL A 223 16.70 1.93 11.55
CA VAL A 223 17.32 2.93 10.66
C VAL A 223 17.98 4.05 11.47
N LEU A 224 17.35 4.48 12.57
CA LEU A 224 17.92 5.53 13.42
C LEU A 224 19.19 5.03 14.13
N THR A 225 19.17 3.82 14.67
CA THR A 225 20.33 3.16 15.28
C THR A 225 21.48 3.02 14.28
N TRP A 226 21.19 2.64 13.03
CA TRP A 226 22.22 2.58 11.99
C TRP A 226 22.88 3.95 11.77
N TRP A 227 22.08 5.02 11.70
CA TRP A 227 22.62 6.38 11.57
C TRP A 227 23.41 6.82 12.80
N LEU A 228 22.95 6.51 14.01
CA LEU A 228 23.67 6.82 15.26
C LEU A 228 25.06 6.16 15.30
N LEU A 229 25.17 4.94 14.79
CA LEU A 229 26.44 4.19 14.74
C LEU A 229 27.30 4.55 13.51
N CYS A 230 26.70 5.11 12.46
CA CYS A 230 27.43 5.55 11.26
C CYS A 230 28.16 6.88 11.54
N ASN A 231 29.41 6.78 11.99
CA ASN A 231 30.24 7.93 12.34
C ASN A 231 31.56 7.98 11.52
N PRO A 232 31.48 8.26 10.20
CA PRO A 232 32.64 8.25 9.32
C PRO A 232 33.59 9.44 9.52
N VAL A 233 33.13 10.50 10.19
CA VAL A 233 33.87 11.75 10.47
C VAL A 233 33.60 12.21 11.90
N ARG A 234 34.23 13.30 12.35
CA ARG A 234 33.96 13.87 13.68
C ARG A 234 32.49 14.33 13.80
N SER A 235 31.93 14.29 15.01
CA SER A 235 30.50 14.58 15.23
C SER A 235 30.10 15.99 14.78
N GLU A 236 30.95 17.00 15.01
CA GLU A 236 30.79 18.36 14.48
C GLU A 236 30.59 18.40 12.96
N GLU A 237 31.34 17.59 12.22
CA GLU A 237 31.42 17.55 10.75
C GLU A 237 30.42 16.56 10.12
N ASN A 238 29.78 15.69 10.90
CA ASN A 238 28.87 14.66 10.41
C ASN A 238 27.46 15.21 10.07
N HIS A 239 27.39 16.06 9.06
CA HIS A 239 26.18 16.78 8.65
C HIS A 239 25.10 15.84 8.10
N ILE A 240 25.48 14.83 7.32
CA ILE A 240 24.53 13.84 6.79
C ILE A 240 23.83 13.07 7.91
N GLN A 241 24.54 12.65 8.95
CA GLN A 241 23.94 11.94 10.09
C GLN A 241 22.94 12.86 10.80
N LYS A 242 23.33 14.10 11.09
CA LYS A 242 22.45 15.08 11.74
C LYS A 242 21.16 15.30 10.95
N LEU A 243 21.28 15.48 9.63
CA LEU A 243 20.12 15.66 8.77
C LEU A 243 19.28 14.38 8.67
N ALA A 244 19.90 13.21 8.46
CA ALA A 244 19.22 11.94 8.34
C ALA A 244 18.41 11.61 9.60
N LEU A 245 19.00 11.76 10.79
CA LEU A 245 18.31 11.57 12.08
C LEU A 245 17.10 12.52 12.19
N LYS A 246 17.25 13.79 11.80
CA LYS A 246 16.15 14.77 11.83
C LYS A 246 15.00 14.36 10.91
N ILE A 247 15.30 13.95 9.68
CA ILE A 247 14.30 13.58 8.66
C ILE A 247 13.60 12.26 9.00
N LEU A 248 14.36 11.27 9.43
CA LEU A 248 13.85 9.93 9.73
C LEU A 248 13.09 9.86 11.06
N ALA A 249 13.36 10.77 12.00
CA ALA A 249 12.58 10.90 13.23
C ALA A 249 11.21 11.56 13.02
N ILE A 250 10.93 12.13 11.84
CA ILE A 250 9.60 12.68 11.56
C ILE A 250 8.61 11.54 11.43
N THR A 251 7.76 11.38 12.43
CA THR A 251 6.62 10.48 12.34
C THR A 251 5.64 11.03 11.29
N PRO A 252 5.28 10.26 10.26
CA PRO A 252 4.22 10.65 9.35
C PRO A 252 2.94 10.84 10.19
N HIS A 253 2.43 12.07 10.29
CA HIS A 253 1.22 12.34 11.08
C HIS A 253 0.09 11.41 10.60
N ASN A 254 -0.75 10.90 11.51
CA ASN A 254 -1.89 10.03 11.16
C ASN A 254 -2.74 10.62 10.02
N ALA A 255 -2.87 11.94 9.91
CA ALA A 255 -3.57 12.61 8.79
C ALA A 255 -2.84 12.56 7.42
N GLY A 256 -1.51 12.39 7.41
CA GLY A 256 -0.70 12.16 6.21
C GLY A 256 -0.80 10.70 5.75
N CYS A 257 -0.69 9.75 6.68
CA CYS A 257 -1.00 8.33 6.44
C CYS A 257 -2.48 8.14 6.06
N GLU A 258 -3.43 8.73 6.77
CA GLU A 258 -4.86 8.72 6.40
C GLU A 258 -5.11 9.38 5.04
N ARG A 259 -4.30 10.34 4.60
CA ARG A 259 -4.35 10.85 3.21
C ARG A 259 -3.82 9.81 2.20
N VAL A 260 -2.74 9.09 2.51
CA VAL A 260 -2.31 7.87 1.78
C VAL A 260 -3.45 6.85 1.70
N PHE A 261 -4.30 6.77 2.73
CA PHE A 261 -5.37 5.77 2.83
C PHE A 261 -6.75 6.22 2.40
N SER A 262 -6.97 7.53 2.30
CA SER A 262 -8.14 8.14 1.63
C SER A 262 -8.17 7.77 0.14
N VAL A 263 -7.02 7.30 -0.39
CA VAL A 263 -6.88 6.69 -1.72
C VAL A 263 -7.81 5.50 -1.90
N LEU A 264 -8.40 4.88 -0.86
CA LEU A 264 -9.39 3.81 -1.02
C LEU A 264 -10.69 3.95 -0.20
N GLY A 265 -10.80 4.95 0.68
CA GLY A 265 -12.08 5.25 1.36
C GLY A 265 -13.25 5.53 0.40
N TRP A 266 -12.99 5.73 -0.90
CA TRP A 266 -13.98 5.92 -1.95
C TRP A 266 -14.55 4.62 -2.55
N PHE A 267 -13.90 3.46 -2.40
CA PHE A 267 -14.49 2.18 -2.79
C PHE A 267 -15.76 1.87 -1.97
N ALA A 268 -15.82 2.44 -0.77
CA ALA A 268 -16.87 2.18 0.19
C ALA A 268 -17.83 3.37 0.37
N ASN A 269 -17.38 4.62 0.21
CA ASN A 269 -18.24 5.80 0.44
C ASN A 269 -18.85 6.37 -0.85
N GLN A 270 -20.19 6.43 -0.91
CA GLN A 270 -20.86 7.37 -1.82
C GLN A 270 -20.46 8.81 -1.43
N ARG A 271 -20.12 9.62 -2.44
CA ARG A 271 -19.96 11.07 -2.30
C ARG A 271 -21.18 11.61 -1.53
N ARG A 272 -20.98 12.18 -0.35
CA ARG A 272 -21.90 13.21 0.14
C ARG A 272 -21.71 14.41 -0.79
N THR A 273 -22.56 14.51 -1.80
CA THR A 273 -22.88 15.81 -2.39
C THR A 273 -23.41 16.68 -1.26
N LYS A 274 -22.70 17.78 -0.97
CA LYS A 274 -23.33 18.93 -0.34
C LYS A 274 -24.29 19.54 -1.35
#